data_AF-A0A078FSX1-F1
#
_entry.id   AF-A0A078FSX1-F1
#
_cell.length_a   1.000
_cell.length_b   1.000
_cell.length_c   1.000
_cell.angle_alpha   90.00
_cell.angle_beta   90.00
_cell.angle_gamma   90.00
#
_symmetry.space_group_name_H-M   'P 1'
#
loop_
_entity.id
_entity.type
_entity.pdbx_description
1 polymer ?
#
loop_
_entity_poly.entity_id
_entity_poly.type
_entity_poly.pdbx_seq_one_letter_code
_entity_poly.pdbx_strand_id
1 'polypeptide(L)'
;MAPRRKISKEDVIEKLKDDGDFDSLRLQIIRRLKDNEELRNKMISVVKESRALNRPDAQTMKTRQLSDAIFQEVGSKMLSQLSDGLWGIIRSEDGMKNEIRDTVQSVYTSLSNPGGVQEGPSNTRESEHNIPTSSTLLHLGNEFGPSSKQKQELIYVQENKGEAACSSSTNNRVSYTDNNNNNNINCDDDEEDPELPPGFA
;
A
#
# COMPACT_ATOMS: atom_id res chain seq x y z
N MET A 1 -2.12 -12.59 50.75
CA MET A 1 -2.67 -11.96 49.53
C MET A 1 -1.51 -11.28 48.81
N ALA A 2 -1.20 -11.70 47.58
CA ALA A 2 -0.22 -10.99 46.76
C ALA A 2 -0.75 -9.57 46.48
N PRO A 3 0.11 -8.53 46.48
CA PRO A 3 -0.33 -7.17 46.17
C PRO A 3 -0.94 -7.16 44.77
N ARG A 4 -2.16 -6.62 44.63
CA ARG A 4 -2.74 -6.36 43.31
C ARG A 4 -1.78 -5.42 42.60
N ARG A 5 -1.16 -5.88 41.50
CA ARG A 5 -0.36 -5.00 40.66
C ARG A 5 -1.28 -3.88 40.17
N LYS A 6 -0.84 -2.63 40.35
CA LYS A 6 -1.53 -1.49 39.76
C LYS A 6 -1.25 -1.53 38.26
N ILE A 7 -2.30 -1.61 37.46
CA ILE A 7 -2.18 -1.57 36.01
C ILE A 7 -1.90 -0.14 35.60
N SER A 8 -0.80 0.06 34.88
CA SER A 8 -0.43 1.33 34.30
C SER A 8 -1.08 1.51 32.92
N LYS A 9 -1.08 2.75 32.41
CA LYS A 9 -1.53 3.01 31.03
C LYS A 9 -0.58 2.37 30.02
N GLU A 10 0.71 2.29 30.34
CA GLU A 10 1.73 1.63 29.54
C GLU A 10 1.43 0.14 29.39
N ASP A 11 1.03 -0.55 30.47
CA ASP A 11 0.69 -1.99 30.44
C ASP A 11 -0.46 -2.26 29.47
N VAL A 12 -1.45 -1.37 29.42
CA VAL A 12 -2.59 -1.46 28.49
C VAL A 12 -2.14 -1.25 27.05
N ILE A 13 -1.27 -0.27 26.80
CA ILE A 13 -0.74 0.02 25.47
C ILE A 13 0.16 -1.11 24.97
N GLU A 14 1.00 -1.67 25.82
CA GLU A 14 1.84 -2.83 25.50
C GLU A 14 0.98 -4.02 25.12
N LYS A 15 -0.03 -4.34 25.95
CA LYS A 15 -0.95 -5.43 25.67
C LYS A 15 -1.75 -5.24 24.38
N LEU A 16 -2.22 -4.02 24.09
CA LEU A 16 -2.89 -3.68 22.83
C LEU A 16 -2.00 -3.91 21.60
N LYS A 17 -0.69 -3.71 21.74
CA LYS A 17 0.27 -3.98 20.66
C LYS A 17 0.53 -5.47 20.52
N ASP A 18 0.74 -6.17 21.63
CA ASP A 18 1.03 -7.61 21.65
C ASP A 18 -0.12 -8.45 21.10
N ASP A 19 -1.37 -8.07 21.41
CA ASP A 19 -2.57 -8.77 20.93
C ASP A 19 -2.95 -8.38 19.48
N GLY A 20 -2.29 -7.36 18.91
CA GLY A 20 -2.58 -6.86 17.56
C GLY A 20 -3.82 -5.96 17.46
N ASP A 21 -4.48 -5.67 18.59
CA ASP A 21 -5.65 -4.77 18.67
C ASP A 21 -5.30 -3.35 18.21
N PHE A 22 -4.08 -2.88 18.53
CA PHE A 22 -3.59 -1.58 18.05
C PHE A 22 -3.57 -1.50 16.52
N ASP A 23 -3.07 -2.55 15.86
CA ASP A 23 -3.02 -2.61 14.40
C ASP A 23 -4.40 -2.82 13.79
N SER A 24 -5.26 -3.61 14.44
CA SER A 24 -6.67 -3.77 14.04
C SER A 24 -7.40 -2.43 14.03
N LEU A 25 -7.27 -1.64 15.10
CA LEU A 25 -7.85 -0.29 15.18
C LEU A 25 -7.26 0.63 14.09
N ARG A 26 -5.94 0.60 13.87
CA ARG A 26 -5.29 1.39 12.81
C ARG A 26 -5.84 1.04 11.43
N LEU A 27 -5.98 -0.25 11.11
CA LEU A 27 -6.51 -0.70 9.82
C LEU A 27 -7.98 -0.30 9.63
N GLN A 28 -8.79 -0.42 10.67
CA GLN A 28 -10.19 0.01 10.65
C GLN A 28 -10.32 1.52 10.42
N ILE A 29 -9.50 2.35 11.09
CA ILE A 29 -9.48 3.81 10.88
C ILE A 29 -9.10 4.13 9.43
N ILE A 30 -8.05 3.49 8.90
CA ILE A 30 -7.61 3.68 7.51
C ILE A 30 -8.73 3.30 6.53
N ARG A 31 -9.42 2.18 6.78
CA ARG A 31 -10.53 1.73 5.94
C ARG A 31 -11.68 2.74 5.94
N ARG A 32 -12.14 3.16 7.11
CA ARG A 32 -13.19 4.19 7.22
C ARG A 32 -12.79 5.51 6.55
N LEU A 33 -11.52 5.90 6.65
CA LEU A 33 -11.01 7.12 6.02
C LEU A 33 -11.03 7.02 4.49
N LYS A 34 -10.62 5.85 3.94
CA LYS A 34 -10.65 5.58 2.50
C LYS A 34 -12.07 5.50 1.94
N ASP A 35 -13.00 4.97 2.72
CA ASP A 35 -14.40 4.78 2.34
C ASP A 35 -15.24 6.06 2.57
N ASN A 36 -14.65 7.13 3.12
CA ASN A 36 -15.34 8.40 3.36
C ASN A 36 -15.49 9.20 2.04
N GLU A 37 -16.64 9.01 1.39
CA GLU A 37 -16.99 9.70 0.14
C GLU A 37 -17.09 11.23 0.30
N GLU A 38 -17.58 11.71 1.44
CA GLU A 38 -17.70 13.14 1.70
C GLU A 38 -16.33 13.83 1.72
N LEU A 39 -15.37 13.22 2.43
CA LEU A 39 -13.98 13.70 2.46
C LEU A 39 -13.35 13.65 1.07
N ARG A 40 -13.54 12.56 0.32
CA ARG A 40 -13.08 12.44 -1.06
C ARG A 40 -13.63 13.56 -1.93
N ASN A 41 -14.93 13.86 -1.83
CA ASN A 41 -15.58 14.92 -2.59
C ASN A 41 -15.05 16.31 -2.19
N LYS A 42 -14.83 16.56 -0.90
CA LYS A 42 -14.18 17.79 -0.41
C LYS A 42 -12.79 17.96 -1.00
N MET A 43 -11.96 16.91 -0.97
CA MET A 43 -10.60 16.93 -1.55
C MET A 43 -10.63 17.19 -3.06
N ILE A 44 -11.56 16.56 -3.80
CA ILE A 44 -11.76 16.83 -5.23
C ILE A 44 -12.15 18.30 -5.45
N SER A 45 -13.03 18.87 -4.63
CA SER A 45 -13.41 20.29 -4.72
C SER A 45 -12.21 21.20 -4.54
N VAL A 46 -11.35 20.92 -3.55
CA VAL A 46 -10.13 21.69 -3.30
C VAL A 46 -9.21 21.70 -4.53
N VAL A 47 -9.05 20.57 -5.22
CA VAL A 47 -8.26 20.51 -6.47
C VAL A 47 -8.97 21.25 -7.60
N LYS A 48 -10.29 21.09 -7.75
CA LYS A 48 -11.08 21.79 -8.78
C LYS A 48 -11.05 23.31 -8.65
N GLU A 49 -10.97 23.82 -7.42
CA GLU A 49 -10.88 25.25 -7.12
C GLU A 49 -9.45 25.82 -7.26
N SER A 50 -8.45 24.98 -7.52
CA SER A 50 -7.05 25.41 -7.68
C SER A 50 -6.90 26.44 -8.79
N ARG A 51 -6.22 27.54 -8.49
CA ARG A 51 -5.85 28.53 -9.50
C ARG A 51 -4.89 27.94 -10.51
N ALA A 52 -3.92 27.12 -10.09
CA ALA A 52 -2.98 26.45 -10.99
C ALA A 52 -3.71 25.60 -12.04
N LEU A 53 -4.78 24.90 -11.64
CA LEU A 53 -5.61 24.12 -12.57
C LEU A 53 -6.49 25.01 -13.48
N ASN A 54 -7.05 26.11 -12.94
CA ASN A 54 -8.00 26.98 -13.65
C ASN A 54 -7.33 28.08 -14.49
N ARG A 55 -6.00 28.12 -14.59
CA ARG A 55 -5.30 29.08 -15.46
C ARG A 55 -5.45 28.69 -16.94
N PRO A 56 -5.49 29.67 -17.85
CA PRO A 56 -5.68 29.41 -19.29
C PRO A 56 -4.50 28.66 -19.93
N ASP A 57 -3.29 28.78 -19.38
CA ASP A 57 -2.08 28.10 -19.85
C ASP A 57 -1.95 26.66 -19.30
N ALA A 58 -2.77 26.26 -18.33
CA ALA A 58 -2.69 24.94 -17.68
C ALA A 58 -2.77 23.78 -18.69
N GLN A 59 -3.57 23.94 -19.75
CA GLN A 59 -3.73 22.94 -20.82
C GLN A 59 -2.44 22.71 -21.63
N THR A 60 -1.54 23.70 -21.65
CA THR A 60 -0.29 23.67 -22.41
C THR A 60 0.92 23.26 -21.57
N MET A 61 0.78 23.23 -20.24
CA MET A 61 1.83 22.85 -19.32
C MET A 61 2.13 21.35 -19.40
N LYS A 62 3.39 20.97 -19.12
CA LYS A 62 3.74 19.55 -18.94
C LYS A 62 3.04 19.01 -17.69
N THR A 63 2.56 17.76 -17.75
CA THR A 63 1.82 17.10 -16.66
C THR A 63 2.50 17.22 -15.30
N ARG A 64 3.83 17.05 -15.26
CA ARG A 64 4.61 17.17 -14.01
C ARG A 64 4.59 18.59 -13.44
N GLN A 65 4.77 19.59 -14.30
CA GLN A 65 4.76 20.99 -13.87
C GLN A 65 3.38 21.41 -13.36
N LEU A 66 2.31 20.96 -14.03
CA LEU A 66 0.94 21.21 -13.59
C LEU A 66 0.67 20.53 -12.24
N SER A 67 1.07 19.26 -12.08
CA SER A 67 0.92 18.52 -10.82
C SER A 67 1.68 19.19 -9.67
N ASP A 68 2.93 19.60 -9.89
CA ASP A 68 3.75 20.27 -8.88
C ASP A 68 3.14 21.63 -8.49
N ALA A 69 2.67 22.41 -9.47
CA ALA A 69 2.01 23.68 -9.22
C ALA A 69 0.70 23.53 -8.43
N ILE A 70 -0.13 22.53 -8.76
CA ILE A 70 -1.34 22.21 -8.01
C ILE A 70 -0.96 21.78 -6.59
N PHE A 71 0.00 20.86 -6.42
CA PHE A 71 0.41 20.38 -5.10
C PHE A 71 0.97 21.49 -4.20
N GLN A 72 1.76 22.41 -4.76
CA GLN A 72 2.25 23.58 -4.01
C GLN A 72 1.11 24.49 -3.54
N GLU A 73 0.07 24.66 -4.36
CA GLU A 73 -1.07 25.51 -4.01
C GLU A 73 -2.01 24.84 -2.99
N VAL A 74 -2.37 23.58 -3.22
CA VAL A 74 -3.47 22.92 -2.48
C VAL A 74 -3.01 21.89 -1.47
N GLY A 75 -1.74 21.48 -1.48
CA GLY A 75 -1.22 20.37 -0.68
C GLY A 75 -1.45 20.55 0.82
N SER A 76 -1.17 21.74 1.36
CA SER A 76 -1.41 22.05 2.77
C SER A 76 -2.90 22.02 3.15
N LYS A 77 -3.76 22.62 2.32
CA LYS A 77 -5.23 22.61 2.51
C LYS A 77 -5.78 21.19 2.46
N MET A 78 -5.29 20.37 1.52
CA MET A 78 -5.67 18.97 1.39
C MET A 78 -5.26 18.13 2.60
N LEU A 79 -4.03 18.31 3.10
CA LEU A 79 -3.54 17.63 4.30
C LEU A 79 -4.32 18.05 5.56
N SER A 80 -4.72 19.31 5.66
CA SER A 80 -5.60 19.78 6.74
C SER A 80 -6.95 19.07 6.70
N GLN A 81 -7.62 19.05 5.55
CA GLN A 81 -8.92 18.37 5.37
C GLN A 81 -8.82 16.86 5.68
N LEU A 82 -7.74 16.22 5.25
CA LEU A 82 -7.46 14.81 5.55
C LEU A 82 -7.30 14.59 7.06
N SER A 83 -6.57 15.48 7.74
CA SER A 83 -6.35 15.41 9.19
C SER A 83 -7.65 15.63 9.96
N ASP A 84 -8.46 16.61 9.54
CA ASP A 84 -9.78 16.87 10.13
C ASP A 84 -10.71 15.66 9.95
N GLY A 85 -10.72 15.06 8.76
CA GLY A 85 -11.48 13.84 8.48
C GLY A 85 -11.02 12.65 9.33
N LEU A 86 -9.70 12.47 9.49
CA LEU A 86 -9.12 11.43 10.35
C LEU A 86 -9.54 11.61 11.81
N TRP A 87 -9.42 12.83 12.35
CA TRP A 87 -9.85 13.12 13.71
C TRP A 87 -11.36 13.00 13.89
N GLY A 88 -12.15 13.32 12.86
CA GLY A 88 -13.59 13.06 12.82
C GLY A 88 -13.88 11.57 13.02
N ILE A 89 -13.19 10.68 12.30
CA ILE A 89 -13.38 9.23 12.48
C ILE A 89 -13.01 8.80 13.90
N ILE A 90 -11.90 9.30 14.46
CA ILE A 90 -11.44 8.88 15.78
C ILE A 90 -12.35 9.40 16.90
N ARG A 91 -12.85 10.63 16.79
CA ARG A 91 -13.53 11.34 17.90
C ARG A 91 -15.05 11.33 17.80
N SER A 92 -15.63 11.12 16.62
CA SER A 92 -17.07 11.14 16.46
C SER A 92 -17.72 9.88 17.00
N GLU A 93 -18.96 10.02 17.47
CA GLU A 93 -19.73 8.94 18.09
C GLU A 93 -20.16 7.88 17.07
N ASP A 94 -20.48 8.30 15.84
CA ASP A 94 -20.73 7.47 14.66
C ASP A 94 -19.45 6.99 13.96
N GLY A 95 -18.30 7.51 14.40
CA GLY A 95 -16.97 7.08 13.99
C GLY A 95 -16.53 5.83 14.75
N MET A 96 -15.32 5.87 15.29
CA MET A 96 -14.67 4.76 15.99
C MET A 96 -14.44 5.02 17.48
N LYS A 97 -14.94 6.13 18.02
CA LYS A 97 -14.73 6.51 19.41
C LYS A 97 -15.11 5.39 20.38
N ASN A 98 -16.26 4.74 20.13
CA ASN A 98 -16.76 3.67 20.99
C ASN A 98 -15.95 2.40 20.86
N GLU A 99 -15.64 1.97 19.62
CA GLU A 99 -14.81 0.79 19.38
C GLU A 99 -13.43 0.92 20.03
N ILE A 100 -12.77 2.07 19.88
CA ILE A 100 -11.47 2.35 20.53
C ILE A 100 -11.61 2.26 22.06
N ARG A 101 -12.65 2.88 22.63
CA ARG A 101 -12.91 2.83 24.07
C ARG A 101 -13.14 1.40 24.56
N ASP A 102 -13.95 0.65 23.84
CA ASP A 102 -14.37 -0.70 24.24
C ASP A 102 -13.21 -1.69 24.14
N THR A 103 -12.35 -1.57 23.11
CA THR A 103 -11.11 -2.34 23.00
C THR A 103 -10.15 -2.02 24.16
N VAL A 104 -9.91 -0.74 24.45
CA VAL A 104 -9.06 -0.33 25.58
C VAL A 104 -9.62 -0.84 26.92
N GLN A 105 -10.93 -0.74 27.11
CA GLN A 105 -11.62 -1.20 28.31
C GLN A 105 -11.55 -2.73 28.45
N SER A 106 -11.69 -3.46 27.35
CA SER A 106 -11.56 -4.92 27.31
C SER A 106 -10.17 -5.36 27.76
N VAL A 107 -9.12 -4.75 27.19
CA VAL A 107 -7.72 -5.03 27.57
C VAL A 107 -7.47 -4.69 29.04
N TYR A 108 -7.93 -3.52 29.49
CA TYR A 108 -7.79 -3.14 30.90
C TYR A 108 -8.47 -4.15 31.85
N THR A 109 -9.66 -4.63 31.49
CA THR A 109 -10.41 -5.61 32.28
C THR A 109 -9.70 -6.96 32.31
N SER A 110 -9.14 -7.39 31.18
CA SER A 110 -8.33 -8.61 31.06
C SER A 110 -7.08 -8.56 31.95
N LEU A 111 -6.36 -7.43 31.95
CA LEU A 111 -5.20 -7.20 32.82
C LEU A 111 -5.59 -7.14 34.31
N SER A 112 -6.77 -6.58 34.61
CA SER A 112 -7.30 -6.43 35.99
C SER A 112 -7.70 -7.77 36.60
N ASN A 113 -8.14 -8.71 35.76
CA ASN A 113 -8.63 -10.02 36.16
C ASN A 113 -7.99 -11.14 35.32
N PRO A 114 -6.68 -11.43 35.51
CA PRO A 114 -5.93 -12.38 34.69
C PRO A 114 -6.38 -13.85 34.81
N GLY A 115 -7.45 -14.13 35.57
CA GLY A 115 -8.04 -15.47 35.77
C GLY A 115 -9.56 -15.51 35.60
N GLY A 116 -10.18 -14.46 35.05
CA GLY A 116 -11.60 -14.48 34.71
C GLY A 116 -11.81 -15.25 33.41
N VAL A 117 -12.52 -16.38 33.48
CA VAL A 117 -12.97 -17.16 32.33
C VAL A 117 -13.63 -16.21 31.33
N GLN A 118 -13.05 -16.10 30.12
CA GLN A 118 -13.79 -15.58 28.98
C GLN A 118 -14.91 -16.60 28.70
N GLU A 119 -16.13 -16.32 29.14
CA GLU A 119 -17.32 -16.98 28.63
C GLU A 119 -17.46 -16.58 27.15
N GLY A 120 -16.78 -17.32 26.29
CA GLY A 120 -17.07 -17.31 24.86
C GLY A 120 -18.48 -17.86 24.65
N PRO A 121 -19.23 -17.36 23.64
CA PRO A 121 -20.47 -18.01 23.24
C PRO A 121 -20.15 -19.44 22.78
N SER A 122 -20.59 -20.40 23.60
CA SER A 122 -20.57 -21.83 23.30
C SER A 122 -21.36 -22.10 22.02
N ASN A 123 -20.67 -22.50 20.95
CA ASN A 123 -21.27 -23.23 19.85
C ASN A 123 -20.66 -24.63 19.82
N THR A 124 -21.10 -25.46 20.78
CA THR A 124 -21.01 -26.92 20.64
C THR A 124 -22.13 -27.38 19.71
N ARG A 125 -21.78 -27.73 18.47
CA ARG A 125 -22.55 -28.70 17.68
C ARG A 125 -21.59 -29.65 16.97
N GLU A 126 -21.30 -30.69 17.75
CA GLU A 126 -21.08 -32.09 17.39
C GLU A 126 -20.89 -32.43 15.90
N SER A 127 -19.69 -32.95 15.62
CA SER A 127 -19.37 -33.72 14.43
C SER A 127 -19.95 -35.13 14.55
N GLU A 128 -20.91 -35.46 13.70
CA GLU A 128 -21.20 -36.85 13.33
C GLU A 128 -21.33 -36.90 11.82
N HIS A 129 -20.52 -37.70 11.13
CA HIS A 129 -20.99 -38.49 9.99
C HIS A 129 -20.03 -39.65 9.70
N ASN A 130 -20.58 -40.85 9.86
CA ASN A 130 -20.04 -42.16 9.55
C ASN A 130 -19.98 -42.40 8.04
N ILE A 131 -18.97 -43.17 7.60
CA ILE A 131 -18.83 -43.70 6.23
C ILE A 131 -19.78 -44.91 6.05
N PRO A 132 -20.36 -45.12 4.86
CA PRO A 132 -20.14 -46.41 4.20
C PRO A 132 -19.94 -46.34 2.66
N THR A 133 -19.12 -47.27 2.18
CA THR A 133 -18.72 -47.57 0.79
C THR A 133 -19.84 -48.20 -0.06
N SER A 134 -20.02 -47.75 -1.32
CA SER A 134 -20.14 -48.55 -2.57
C SER A 134 -21.07 -47.96 -3.65
N SER A 135 -20.46 -47.73 -4.82
CA SER A 135 -20.93 -47.90 -6.21
C SER A 135 -22.34 -47.47 -6.62
N THR A 136 -22.45 -46.49 -7.52
CA THR A 136 -23.21 -46.63 -8.78
C THR A 136 -22.62 -45.72 -9.86
N LEU A 137 -22.32 -46.34 -10.99
CA LEU A 137 -21.74 -45.83 -12.22
C LEU A 137 -22.87 -45.30 -13.11
N LEU A 138 -22.83 -44.03 -13.53
CA LEU A 138 -23.46 -43.58 -14.77
C LEU A 138 -22.59 -42.53 -15.47
N HIS A 139 -22.43 -42.80 -16.75
CA HIS A 139 -21.50 -42.30 -17.73
C HIS A 139 -22.10 -41.10 -18.49
N LEU A 140 -21.35 -40.02 -18.68
CA LEU A 140 -21.38 -39.24 -19.93
C LEU A 140 -20.08 -38.44 -20.09
N GLY A 141 -19.38 -38.70 -21.19
CA GLY A 141 -18.00 -38.29 -21.43
C GLY A 141 -17.82 -36.83 -21.86
N ASN A 142 -16.58 -36.35 -21.75
CA ASN A 142 -15.69 -36.17 -22.90
C ASN A 142 -14.36 -35.59 -22.39
N GLU A 143 -13.27 -36.34 -22.54
CA GLU A 143 -11.91 -35.85 -22.39
C GLU A 143 -11.47 -35.08 -23.64
N PHE A 144 -10.85 -33.92 -23.45
CA PHE A 144 -9.71 -33.43 -24.24
C PHE A 144 -9.03 -32.30 -23.45
N GLY A 145 -7.83 -32.53 -22.90
CA GLY A 145 -6.90 -31.44 -22.58
C GLY A 145 -6.07 -31.07 -23.81
N PRO A 146 -4.99 -30.27 -23.69
CA PRO A 146 -4.72 -29.16 -22.77
C PRO A 146 -4.26 -27.88 -23.52
N SER A 147 -4.10 -26.77 -22.79
CA SER A 147 -3.18 -25.63 -23.09
C SER A 147 -3.33 -24.84 -24.41
N SER A 148 -3.75 -23.56 -24.33
CA SER A 148 -3.07 -22.40 -24.93
C SER A 148 -3.93 -21.13 -25.01
N LYS A 149 -3.35 -20.01 -24.54
CA LYS A 149 -3.46 -18.62 -25.02
C LYS A 149 -4.86 -17.97 -25.10
N GLN A 150 -5.19 -17.13 -24.11
CA GLN A 150 -6.20 -16.09 -24.28
C GLN A 150 -5.57 -14.75 -24.65
N LYS A 151 -6.11 -14.22 -25.74
CA LYS A 151 -5.71 -13.10 -26.58
C LYS A 151 -6.06 -11.78 -25.88
N GLN A 152 -5.10 -10.87 -25.74
CA GLN A 152 -5.38 -9.45 -25.51
C GLN A 152 -5.70 -8.80 -26.87
N GLU A 153 -6.82 -8.09 -26.92
CA GLU A 153 -7.30 -7.34 -28.08
C GLU A 153 -6.63 -5.96 -28.07
N LEU A 154 -5.82 -5.68 -29.09
CA LEU A 154 -5.04 -4.46 -29.25
C LEU A 154 -5.79 -3.53 -30.22
N ILE A 155 -6.14 -2.33 -29.74
CA ILE A 155 -6.75 -1.25 -30.53
C ILE A 155 -5.67 -0.64 -31.44
N TYR A 156 -5.99 -0.53 -32.73
CA TYR A 156 -5.12 -0.06 -33.80
C TYR A 156 -5.08 1.48 -33.85
N VAL A 157 -3.88 2.07 -33.81
CA VAL A 157 -3.64 3.45 -34.25
C VAL A 157 -2.69 3.38 -35.43
N GLN A 158 -3.15 3.91 -36.55
CA GLN A 158 -2.47 3.95 -37.83
C GLN A 158 -1.46 5.10 -37.84
N GLU A 159 -0.18 4.83 -38.10
CA GLU A 159 0.75 5.85 -38.59
C GLU A 159 1.94 5.24 -39.39
N ASN A 160 1.86 5.51 -40.70
CA ASN A 160 2.88 5.79 -41.72
C ASN A 160 4.17 4.95 -41.86
N LYS A 161 4.33 4.49 -43.11
CA LYS A 161 5.45 3.76 -43.72
C LYS A 161 6.79 4.49 -43.62
N GLY A 162 7.83 3.74 -43.25
CA GLY A 162 9.23 4.03 -43.54
C GLY A 162 10.03 2.73 -43.45
N GLU A 163 10.42 2.20 -44.60
CA GLU A 163 11.14 0.93 -44.80
C GLU A 163 12.59 0.98 -44.26
N ALA A 164 13.03 -0.07 -43.56
CA ALA A 164 14.26 -0.80 -43.87
C ALA A 164 14.34 -2.09 -43.04
N ALA A 165 14.60 -3.19 -43.73
CA ALA A 165 14.47 -4.56 -43.27
C ALA A 165 15.63 -5.04 -42.38
N CYS A 166 15.28 -5.95 -41.45
CA CYS A 166 16.19 -6.82 -40.72
C CYS A 166 16.82 -7.91 -41.59
N SER A 167 18.07 -8.27 -41.28
CA SER A 167 18.63 -9.64 -41.27
C SER A 167 20.08 -9.53 -40.75
N SER A 168 20.66 -10.39 -39.91
CA SER A 168 20.21 -11.59 -39.21
C SER A 168 21.22 -11.88 -38.08
N SER A 169 20.76 -12.65 -37.10
CA SER A 169 21.41 -13.17 -35.91
C SER A 169 22.82 -13.76 -36.08
N THR A 170 23.68 -13.65 -35.05
CA THR A 170 24.38 -14.79 -34.41
C THR A 170 25.07 -14.37 -33.10
N ASN A 171 25.16 -15.32 -32.17
CA ASN A 171 25.60 -15.19 -30.78
C ASN A 171 27.13 -15.12 -30.60
N ASN A 172 27.62 -14.28 -29.68
CA ASN A 172 28.71 -14.51 -28.68
C ASN A 172 29.17 -13.15 -28.13
N ARG A 173 29.15 -12.89 -26.82
CA ARG A 173 30.10 -13.32 -25.78
C ARG A 173 31.53 -12.76 -25.97
N VAL A 174 31.85 -11.80 -25.10
CA VAL A 174 33.14 -11.51 -24.42
C VAL A 174 34.12 -10.49 -25.03
N SER A 175 34.49 -9.58 -24.11
CA SER A 175 35.72 -8.79 -23.93
C SER A 175 36.00 -7.60 -24.83
N TYR A 176 36.00 -6.44 -24.16
CA TYR A 176 36.65 -5.22 -24.60
C TYR A 176 38.17 -5.41 -24.58
N THR A 177 38.79 -5.11 -25.72
CA THR A 177 40.22 -4.80 -25.84
C THR A 177 40.37 -3.40 -26.39
N ASP A 178 41.25 -2.63 -25.76
CA ASP A 178 41.69 -1.29 -26.12
C ASP A 178 42.34 -1.20 -27.51
N ASN A 179 42.07 -0.13 -28.26
CA ASN A 179 43.12 0.81 -28.72
C ASN A 179 42.56 1.97 -29.59
N ASN A 180 42.63 3.16 -29.01
CA ASN A 180 43.30 4.38 -29.50
C ASN A 180 42.95 5.00 -30.87
N ASN A 181 42.40 6.22 -30.84
CA ASN A 181 42.84 7.29 -31.74
C ASN A 181 42.70 8.69 -31.10
N ASN A 182 43.86 9.26 -30.75
CA ASN A 182 44.22 10.67 -30.57
C ASN A 182 43.12 11.75 -30.65
N ASN A 183 42.97 12.51 -29.58
CA ASN A 183 43.16 13.96 -29.64
C ASN A 183 43.61 14.52 -28.29
N ASN A 184 44.72 15.23 -28.35
CA ASN A 184 45.39 15.97 -27.30
C ASN A 184 44.47 17.02 -26.66
N ILE A 185 44.11 16.83 -25.39
CA ILE A 185 43.65 17.89 -24.49
C ILE A 185 44.53 17.77 -23.25
N ASN A 186 45.48 18.70 -23.10
CA ASN A 186 46.11 18.96 -21.82
C ASN A 186 45.05 19.60 -20.92
N CYS A 187 44.56 18.84 -19.95
CA CYS A 187 44.00 19.36 -18.70
C CYS A 187 44.98 18.95 -17.60
N ASP A 188 45.78 19.90 -17.14
CA ASP A 188 46.43 19.79 -15.83
C ASP A 188 45.31 19.98 -14.78
N ASP A 189 44.74 18.87 -14.32
CA ASP A 189 43.89 18.81 -13.12
C ASP A 189 44.67 18.06 -12.04
N ASP A 190 45.46 18.80 -11.27
CA ASP A 190 45.89 18.36 -9.94
C ASP A 190 44.70 18.55 -8.98
N GLU A 191 43.74 17.63 -9.01
CA GLU A 191 42.70 17.50 -7.98
C GLU A 191 43.06 16.34 -7.07
N GLU A 192 43.43 16.67 -5.82
CA GLU A 192 43.64 15.72 -4.74
C GLU A 192 42.38 14.87 -4.50
N ASP A 193 42.55 13.54 -4.48
CA ASP A 193 41.50 12.61 -4.08
C ASP A 193 41.18 12.84 -2.58
N PRO A 194 39.94 13.18 -2.20
CA PRO A 194 39.62 13.44 -0.80
C PRO A 194 39.73 12.15 0.02
N GLU A 195 40.65 12.13 0.97
CA GLU A 195 40.84 11.01 1.90
C GLU A 195 39.52 10.62 2.58
N LEU A 196 39.24 9.31 2.58
CA LEU A 196 38.08 8.72 3.24
C LEU A 196 38.15 8.96 4.77
N PRO A 197 37.02 9.27 5.43
CA PRO A 197 37.01 9.48 6.87
C PRO A 197 37.42 8.21 7.62
N PRO A 198 38.15 8.34 8.75
CA PRO A 198 38.60 7.20 9.52
C PRO A 198 37.41 6.37 10.03
N GLY A 199 37.36 5.09 9.65
CA GLY A 199 36.31 4.13 10.03
C GLY A 199 35.68 3.33 8.87
N PHE A 200 36.09 3.60 7.63
CA PHE A 200 35.58 2.90 6.42
C PHE A 200 36.65 2.12 5.64
N ALA A 201 37.82 1.88 6.26
CA ALA A 201 38.84 0.94 5.76
C ALA A 201 38.74 -0.41 6.48
#